data_AF-A0A357D055-F1
#
_entry.id   AF-A0A357D055-F1
#
_cell.length_a   1.000
_cell.length_b   1.000
_cell.length_c   1.000
_cell.angle_alpha   90.00
_cell.angle_beta   90.00
_cell.angle_gamma   90.00
#
_symmetry.space_group_name_H-M   'P 1'
#
loop_
_entity.id
_entity.type
_entity.pdbx_description
1 polymer ?
#
loop_
_entity_poly.entity_id
_entity_poly.type
_entity_poly.pdbx_seq_one_letter_code
_entity_poly.pdbx_strand_id
1 'polypeptide(L)'
;MEEGTELIQRLNNGGVLPMITSCSPGWIKYAETFYPEFIPNLSTCKSPHEMLAALIKSYYAEKTGIDPKNIYTVSIMPCTAKKFESKREELGDNGV
;
A
#
# COMPACT_ATOMS: atom_id res chain seq x y z
N MET A 1 -7.45 -10.95 3.07
CA MET A 1 -8.39 -10.14 2.27
C MET A 1 -7.76 -9.81 0.93
N GLU A 2 -6.75 -8.95 0.82
CA GLU A 2 -6.17 -8.65 -0.51
C GLU A 2 -5.00 -9.57 -0.90
N GLU A 3 -3.88 -9.53 -0.17
CA GLU A 3 -2.63 -10.24 -0.56
C GLU A 3 -2.81 -11.76 -0.65
N GLY A 4 -3.60 -12.34 0.27
CA GLY A 4 -3.97 -13.77 0.19
C GLY A 4 -4.85 -14.10 -1.02
N THR A 5 -5.75 -13.20 -1.43
CA THR A 5 -6.59 -13.38 -2.62
C THR A 5 -5.76 -13.24 -3.90
N GLU A 6 -4.86 -12.26 -3.93
CA GLU A 6 -3.89 -12.08 -5.02
C GLU A 6 -2.99 -13.32 -5.17
N LEU A 7 -2.50 -13.89 -4.06
CA LEU A 7 -1.72 -15.12 -4.11
C LEU A 7 -2.50 -16.28 -4.74
N ILE A 8 -3.72 -16.52 -4.27
CA ILE A 8 -4.58 -17.58 -4.82
C ILE A 8 -4.90 -17.32 -6.30
N GLN A 9 -5.13 -16.06 -6.68
CA GLN A 9 -5.35 -15.68 -8.07
C GLN A 9 -4.12 -15.98 -8.94
N ARG A 10 -2.90 -15.63 -8.50
CA ARG A 10 -1.66 -15.90 -9.23
C ARG A 10 -1.41 -17.41 -9.36
N LEU A 11 -1.66 -18.18 -8.30
CA LEU A 11 -1.53 -19.64 -8.31
C LEU A 11 -2.50 -20.31 -9.29
N ASN A 12 -3.77 -19.88 -9.31
CA ASN A 12 -4.81 -20.52 -10.13
C ASN A 12 -4.76 -20.11 -11.61
N ASN A 13 -4.24 -18.92 -11.92
CA ASN A 13 -4.31 -18.33 -13.27
C ASN A 13 -2.95 -18.19 -13.96
N GLY A 14 -1.90 -18.85 -13.47
CA GLY A 14 -0.55 -18.76 -14.06
C GLY A 14 0.05 -17.35 -13.99
N GLY A 15 -0.23 -16.63 -12.91
CA GLY A 15 0.34 -15.30 -12.66
C GLY A 15 1.84 -15.33 -12.39
N VAL A 16 2.47 -14.15 -12.31
CA VAL A 16 3.90 -14.03 -12.07
C VAL A 16 4.26 -14.52 -10.66
N LEU A 17 5.15 -15.52 -10.60
CA LEU A 17 5.66 -16.14 -9.38
C LEU A 17 7.20 -16.11 -9.36
N PRO A 18 7.85 -16.11 -8.18
CA PRO A 18 7.25 -16.07 -6.84
C PRO A 18 6.54 -14.74 -6.57
N MET A 19 5.49 -14.74 -5.75
CA MET A 19 4.89 -13.51 -5.25
C MET A 19 5.69 -13.02 -4.04
N ILE A 20 6.10 -11.76 -4.04
CA ILE A 20 6.92 -11.14 -3.00
C ILE A 20 6.08 -10.07 -2.31
N THR A 21 6.18 -9.98 -0.99
CA THR A 21 5.39 -9.00 -0.22
C THR A 21 5.78 -7.56 -0.54
N SER A 22 4.85 -6.63 -0.31
CA SER A 22 5.02 -5.20 -0.63
C SER A 22 4.96 -4.25 0.57
N CYS A 23 4.74 -4.77 1.79
CA CYS A 23 4.40 -3.95 2.95
C CYS A 23 5.57 -3.18 3.58
N SER A 24 6.82 -3.50 3.23
CA SER A 24 8.03 -2.86 3.75
C SER A 24 8.57 -1.84 2.74
N PRO A 25 8.54 -0.53 3.04
CA PRO A 25 8.99 0.49 2.10
C PRO A 25 10.49 0.46 1.83
N GLY A 26 11.28 -0.03 2.80
CA GLY A 26 12.71 -0.25 2.59
C GLY A 26 12.96 -1.35 1.55
N TRP A 27 12.18 -2.42 1.59
CA TRP A 27 12.22 -3.48 0.59
C TRP A 27 11.76 -2.97 -0.78
N ILE A 28 10.63 -2.25 -0.85
CA ILE A 28 10.15 -1.65 -2.10
C ILE A 28 11.24 -0.77 -2.73
N LYS A 29 11.85 0.14 -1.93
CA LYS A 29 12.89 1.03 -2.46
C LYS A 29 14.12 0.27 -2.93
N TYR A 30 14.51 -0.79 -2.22
CA TYR A 30 15.61 -1.65 -2.61
C TYR A 30 15.32 -2.39 -3.92
N ALA A 31 14.13 -2.99 -4.06
CA ALA A 31 13.71 -3.68 -5.27
C ALA A 31 13.65 -2.72 -6.48
N GLU A 32 13.04 -1.55 -6.33
CA GLU A 32 12.99 -0.51 -7.38
C GLU A 32 14.38 -0.06 -7.85
N THR A 33 15.36 -0.04 -6.94
CA THR A 33 16.71 0.50 -7.23
C THR A 33 17.63 -0.57 -7.81
N PHE A 34 17.58 -1.78 -7.28
CA PHE A 34 18.59 -2.82 -7.56
C PHE A 34 18.04 -4.02 -8.32
N TYR A 35 16.73 -4.23 -8.31
CA TYR A 35 16.06 -5.41 -8.87
C TYR A 35 14.74 -5.06 -9.58
N PRO A 36 14.72 -4.06 -10.49
CA PRO A 36 13.49 -3.59 -11.13
C PRO A 36 12.79 -4.68 -11.95
N GLU A 37 13.51 -5.69 -12.42
CA GLU A 37 12.95 -6.85 -13.11
C GLU A 37 11.98 -7.67 -12.26
N PHE A 38 12.05 -7.56 -10.93
CA PHE A 38 11.15 -8.23 -9.99
C PHE A 38 9.95 -7.36 -9.55
N ILE A 39 9.78 -6.15 -10.09
CA ILE A 39 8.58 -5.33 -9.82
C ILE A 39 7.27 -6.11 -10.10
N PRO A 40 7.14 -6.88 -11.20
CA PRO A 40 5.95 -7.70 -11.45
C PRO A 40 5.70 -8.80 -10.40
N ASN A 41 6.74 -9.21 -9.66
CA ASN A 41 6.66 -10.20 -8.60
C ASN A 41 6.15 -9.61 -7.28
N LEU A 42 6.25 -8.29 -7.07
CA LEU A 42 5.73 -7.64 -5.87
C LEU A 42 4.20 -7.75 -5.82
N SER A 43 3.66 -7.94 -4.61
CA SER A 43 2.23 -7.83 -4.36
C SER A 43 1.75 -6.43 -4.70
N THR A 44 0.58 -6.35 -5.32
CA THR A 44 -0.08 -5.07 -5.64
C THR A 44 -0.73 -4.43 -4.42
N CYS A 45 -0.73 -5.11 -3.27
CA CYS A 45 -1.29 -4.59 -2.04
C CYS A 45 -0.53 -3.35 -1.56
N LYS A 46 -1.27 -2.33 -1.14
CA LYS A 46 -0.74 -1.28 -0.26
C LYS A 46 -0.31 -1.89 1.08
N SER A 47 0.55 -1.20 1.82
CA SER A 47 0.87 -1.63 3.18
C SER A 47 -0.27 -1.34 4.17
N PRO A 48 -0.29 -1.95 5.36
CA PRO A 48 -1.41 -1.83 6.28
C PRO A 48 -1.80 -0.40 6.69
N HIS A 49 -0.83 0.49 6.91
CA HIS A 49 -1.15 1.87 7.29
C HIS A 49 -1.69 2.69 6.12
N GLU A 50 -1.23 2.41 4.89
CA GLU A 50 -1.74 3.06 3.67
C GLU A 50 -3.15 2.54 3.32
N MET A 51 -3.39 1.23 3.48
CA MET A 51 -4.74 0.65 3.36
C MET A 51 -5.72 1.29 4.34
N LEU A 52 -5.33 1.40 5.62
CA LEU A 52 -6.20 2.00 6.62
C LEU A 52 -6.39 3.51 6.39
N ALA A 53 -5.36 4.24 6.01
CA ALA A 53 -5.47 5.66 5.68
C ALA A 53 -6.47 5.89 4.53
N ALA A 54 -6.40 5.09 3.46
CA ALA A 54 -7.34 5.13 2.36
C ALA A 54 -8.78 4.85 2.82
N LEU A 55 -9.00 3.84 3.68
CA LEU A 55 -10.32 3.53 4.23
C LEU A 55 -10.87 4.65 5.13
N ILE A 56 -10.01 5.30 5.92
CA ILE A 56 -10.40 6.43 6.77
C ILE A 56 -10.88 7.60 5.92
N LYS A 57 -10.15 7.91 4.83
CA LYS A 57 -10.46 9.05 3.95
C LYS A 57 -11.57 8.79 2.95
N SER A 58 -11.97 7.53 2.75
CA SER A 58 -13.09 7.15 1.88
C SER A 58 -14.28 6.70 2.71
N TYR A 59 -14.34 5.40 3.01
CA TYR A 59 -15.46 4.76 3.68
C TYR A 59 -15.85 5.41 5.01
N TYR A 60 -14.88 5.73 5.87
CA TYR A 60 -15.19 6.33 7.17
C TYR A 60 -15.67 7.78 7.03
N ALA A 61 -15.04 8.57 6.15
CA ALA A 61 -15.43 9.94 5.85
C ALA A 61 -16.87 10.00 5.33
N GLU A 62 -17.22 9.14 4.37
CA GLU A 62 -18.58 9.00 3.85
C GLU A 62 -19.56 8.62 4.96
N LYS A 63 -19.23 7.60 5.74
CA LYS A 63 -20.10 7.09 6.82
C LYS A 63 -20.38 8.11 7.91
N THR A 64 -19.44 9.02 8.17
CA THR A 64 -19.54 10.03 9.23
C THR A 64 -19.96 11.41 8.72
N GLY A 65 -20.06 11.60 7.40
CA GLY A 65 -20.36 12.89 6.79
C GLY A 65 -19.27 13.95 6.99
N ILE A 66 -18.04 13.53 7.31
CA ILE A 66 -16.90 14.44 7.46
C ILE A 66 -16.20 14.57 6.12
N ASP A 67 -16.00 15.80 5.63
CA ASP A 67 -15.18 16.03 4.43
C ASP A 67 -13.78 15.41 4.66
N PRO A 68 -13.31 14.50 3.78
CA PRO A 68 -11.99 13.88 3.90
C PRO A 68 -10.83 14.87 4.10
N LYS A 69 -10.96 16.11 3.58
CA LYS A 69 -9.98 17.20 3.74
C LYS A 69 -9.85 17.68 5.19
N ASN A 70 -10.87 17.46 6.01
CA ASN A 70 -10.88 17.80 7.43
C ASN A 70 -10.37 16.66 8.32
N ILE A 71 -10.00 15.51 7.74
CA ILE A 71 -9.45 14.37 8.48
C ILE A 71 -7.93 14.40 8.39
N TYR A 72 -7.25 14.32 9.54
CA TYR A 72 -5.81 14.13 9.59
C TYR A 72 -5.48 12.77 10.21
N THR A 73 -4.87 11.88 9.43
CA THR A 73 -4.55 10.51 9.86
C THR A 73 -3.09 10.42 10.28
N VAL A 74 -2.84 10.10 11.55
CA VAL A 74 -1.49 9.91 12.09
C VAL A 74 -1.23 8.44 12.35
N SER A 75 -0.08 7.94 11.90
CA SER A 75 0.37 6.58 12.19
C SER A 75 1.61 6.58 13.09
N ILE A 76 1.59 5.73 14.12
CA ILE A 76 2.73 5.47 14.99
C ILE A 76 3.37 4.17 14.51
N MET A 77 4.57 4.28 13.93
CA MET A 77 5.24 3.17 13.27
C MET A 77 6.62 2.92 13.87
N PRO A 78 7.03 1.66 14.09
CA PRO A 78 8.39 1.32 14.54
C PRO A 78 9.42 1.36 13.40
N CYS A 79 9.17 2.15 12.35
CA CYS A 79 9.95 2.16 11.11
C CYS A 79 10.10 3.59 10.60
N THR A 80 11.35 4.01 10.35
CA THR A 80 11.66 5.34 9.80
C THR A 80 11.26 5.45 8.32
N ALA A 81 11.40 4.37 7.55
CA ALA A 81 11.05 4.35 6.13
C ALA A 81 9.54 4.50 5.86
N LYS A 82 8.67 4.27 6.85
CA LYS A 82 7.22 4.55 6.73
C LYS A 82 6.93 6.04 6.52
N LYS A 83 7.82 6.94 6.97
CA LYS A 83 7.72 8.39 6.68
C LYS A 83 7.99 8.71 5.21
N PHE A 84 8.78 7.87 4.53
CA PHE A 84 9.01 7.99 3.10
C PHE A 84 7.82 7.43 2.32
N GLU A 85 7.30 6.27 2.73
CA GLU A 85 6.12 5.65 2.12
C GLU A 85 4.91 6.59 2.09
N SER A 86 4.59 7.21 3.22
CA SER A 86 3.44 8.12 3.33
C SER A 86 3.56 9.41 2.51
N LYS A 87 4.70 9.63 1.83
CA LYS A 87 4.96 10.80 0.99
C LYS A 87 5.05 10.45 -0.50
N ARG A 88 4.84 9.17 -0.86
CA ARG A 88 4.80 8.75 -2.26
C ARG A 88 3.53 9.32 -2.92
N GLU A 89 3.71 10.13 -3.95
CA GLU A 89 2.62 10.88 -4.58
C GLU A 89 1.53 9.96 -5.14
N GLU A 90 1.92 8.80 -5.67
CA GLU A 90 1.04 7.78 -6.21
C GLU A 90 0.16 7.08 -5.16
N LEU A 91 0.44 7.26 -3.87
CA LEU A 91 -0.37 6.69 -2.78
C LEU A 91 -1.46 7.66 -2.30
N GLY A 92 -1.34 8.95 -2.61
CA GLY A 92 -2.35 9.97 -2.32
C GLY A 92 -3.42 10.08 -3.41
N ASP A 93 -4.58 10.63 -3.05
CA ASP A 93 -5.66 10.94 -4.00
C ASP A 93 -5.95 12.46 -3.96
N ASN A 94 -5.38 13.21 -4.92
CA ASN A 94 -5.65 14.63 -5.12
C ASN A 94 -5.51 15.51 -3.85
N GLY A 95 -4.54 15.18 -2.98
CA GLY A 95 -4.24 15.93 -1.76
C GLY A 95 -5.12 15.57 -0.56
N VAL A 96 -5.84 14.45 -0.62
CA VAL A 96 -6.65 13.89 0.49
C VAL A 96 -5.94 12.71 1.16
#